data_AF-A0A7Y4T2V6-F1
#
_entry.id   AF-A0A7Y4T2V6-F1
#
_cell.length_a   1.000
_cell.length_b   1.000
_cell.length_c   1.000
_cell.angle_alpha   90.00
_cell.angle_beta   90.00
_cell.angle_gamma   90.00
#
_symmetry.space_group_name_H-M   'P 1'
#
loop_
_entity.id
_entity.type
_entity.pdbx_description
1 polymer ?
#
loop_
_entity_poly.entity_id
_entity_poly.type
_entity_poly.pdbx_seq_one_letter_code
_entity_poly.pdbx_strand_id
1 'polypeptide(L)'
;MFFILGFYGGFIQLGMGVFFIFIMTYLLNFDIIKSNIIKIIMVSSYTILIILIFQWNQMIDWKVGLTIAIGQSTGGYLMAHFSSRMKNLEKFVYYLFIGVVSLTLCKMVIYEYFKLF
;
A
#
# COMPACT_ATOMS: atom_id res chain seq x y z
N MET A 1 -8.86 -7.39 19.30
CA MET A 1 -7.65 -7.24 18.43
C MET A 1 -8.01 -6.70 17.05
N PHE A 2 -8.68 -7.48 16.18
CA PHE A 2 -9.02 -7.05 14.80
C PHE A 2 -9.88 -5.78 14.71
N PHE A 3 -10.76 -5.55 15.67
CA PHE A 3 -11.53 -4.30 15.77
C PHE A 3 -10.65 -3.06 15.94
N ILE A 4 -9.65 -3.12 16.83
CA ILE A 4 -8.66 -2.03 17.03
C ILE A 4 -7.80 -1.86 15.78
N LEU A 5 -7.44 -2.97 15.14
CA LEU A 5 -6.70 -2.95 13.87
C LEU A 5 -7.49 -2.28 12.74
N GLY A 6 -8.82 -2.46 12.73
CA GLY A 6 -9.73 -1.77 11.81
C GLY A 6 -9.73 -0.27 12.00
N PHE A 7 -9.79 0.22 13.26
CA PHE A 7 -9.64 1.65 13.56
C PHE A 7 -8.27 2.20 13.12
N TYR A 8 -7.19 1.48 13.43
CA TYR A 8 -5.84 1.86 13.00
C TYR A 8 -5.73 1.95 11.47
N GLY A 9 -6.31 0.96 10.77
CA GLY A 9 -6.37 0.94 9.31
C GLY A 9 -7.10 2.16 8.75
N GLY A 10 -8.28 2.48 9.27
CA GLY A 10 -9.06 3.63 8.80
C GLY A 10 -8.42 5.00 9.05
N PHE A 11 -7.53 5.13 10.05
CA PHE A 11 -6.92 6.41 10.41
C PHE A 11 -5.52 6.61 9.82
N ILE A 12 -4.62 5.63 10.00
CA ILE A 12 -3.20 5.75 9.61
C ILE A 12 -2.94 5.11 8.25
N GLN A 13 -3.61 3.98 7.93
CA GLN A 13 -3.54 3.17 6.69
C GLN A 13 -2.13 2.66 6.28
N LEU A 14 -1.08 3.48 6.41
CA LEU A 14 0.33 3.15 6.21
C LEU A 14 0.79 2.03 7.16
N GLY A 15 1.40 0.98 6.60
CA GLY A 15 1.94 -0.15 7.35
C GLY A 15 0.88 -1.13 7.90
N MET A 16 -0.41 -0.80 7.87
CA MET A 16 -1.49 -1.63 8.40
C MET A 16 -1.53 -3.05 7.78
N GLY A 17 -1.23 -3.16 6.48
CA GLY A 17 -1.21 -4.47 5.82
C GLY A 17 -0.16 -5.45 6.39
N VAL A 18 0.97 -4.94 6.86
CA VAL A 18 2.02 -5.76 7.51
C VAL A 18 1.54 -6.21 8.88
N PHE A 19 0.90 -5.33 9.66
CA PHE A 19 0.31 -5.70 10.95
C PHE A 19 -0.81 -6.74 10.80
N PHE A 20 -1.64 -6.64 9.75
CA PHE A 20 -2.64 -7.66 9.43
C PHE A 20 -2.02 -9.04 9.25
N ILE A 21 -0.98 -9.12 8.40
CA ILE A 21 -0.28 -10.37 8.15
C ILE A 21 0.41 -10.87 9.42
N PHE A 22 1.15 -10.01 10.13
CA PHE A 22 1.84 -10.36 11.36
C PHE A 22 0.91 -10.94 12.43
N ILE A 23 -0.24 -10.28 12.67
CA ILE A 23 -1.21 -10.76 13.66
C ILE A 23 -1.80 -12.10 13.23
N MET A 24 -2.18 -12.24 11.95
CA MET A 24 -2.76 -13.50 11.46
C MET A 24 -1.75 -14.66 11.46
N THR A 25 -0.50 -14.41 11.09
CA THR A 25 0.52 -15.46 11.06
C THR A 25 1.01 -15.84 12.46
N TYR A 26 1.25 -14.85 13.32
CA TYR A 26 1.85 -15.09 14.64
C TYR A 26 0.82 -15.50 15.70
N LEU A 27 -0.38 -14.89 15.71
CA LEU A 27 -1.40 -15.18 16.73
C LEU A 27 -2.40 -16.26 16.30
N LEU A 28 -2.74 -16.33 15.02
CA LEU A 28 -3.72 -17.30 14.50
C LEU A 28 -3.07 -18.48 13.76
N ASN A 29 -1.73 -18.51 13.65
CA ASN A 29 -0.99 -19.54 12.92
C ASN A 29 -1.48 -19.75 11.47
N PHE A 30 -1.96 -18.68 10.83
CA PHE A 30 -2.31 -18.73 9.42
C PHE A 30 -1.07 -18.63 8.54
N ASP A 31 -1.09 -19.34 7.41
CA ASP A 31 -0.06 -19.17 6.39
C ASP A 31 -0.04 -17.72 5.87
N ILE A 32 1.13 -17.24 5.47
CA ILE A 32 1.32 -15.88 4.94
C ILE A 32 0.38 -15.62 3.74
N ILE A 33 0.19 -16.64 2.90
CA ILE A 33 -0.69 -16.57 1.73
C ILE A 33 -2.15 -16.40 2.16
N LYS A 34 -2.65 -17.23 3.09
CA LYS A 34 -4.02 -17.12 3.62
C LYS A 34 -4.26 -15.77 4.29
N SER A 35 -3.31 -15.32 5.09
CA SER A 35 -3.35 -14.02 5.77
C SER A 35 -3.44 -12.87 4.77
N ASN A 36 -2.66 -12.92 3.69
CA ASN A 36 -2.69 -11.90 2.64
C ASN A 36 -4.04 -11.86 1.91
N ILE A 37 -4.67 -13.01 1.65
CA ILE A 37 -6.01 -13.09 1.02
C ILE A 37 -7.07 -12.46 1.94
N ILE A 38 -7.10 -12.86 3.21
CA ILE A 38 -8.09 -12.34 4.17
C ILE A 38 -7.93 -10.82 4.32
N LYS A 39 -6.68 -10.33 4.44
CA LYS A 39 -6.38 -8.90 4.46
C LYS A 39 -6.96 -8.19 3.23
N ILE A 40 -6.76 -8.70 2.02
CA ILE A 40 -7.26 -8.05 0.79
C ILE A 40 -8.80 -7.98 0.80
N ILE A 41 -9.48 -9.03 1.23
CA ILE A 41 -10.95 -9.06 1.32
C ILE A 41 -11.44 -8.02 2.34
N MET A 42 -10.83 -7.99 3.53
CA MET A 42 -11.18 -7.03 4.58
C MET A 42 -10.90 -5.59 4.17
N VAL A 43 -9.73 -5.33 3.59
CA VAL A 43 -9.35 -3.96 3.18
C VAL A 43 -10.24 -3.48 2.04
N SER A 44 -10.49 -4.32 1.04
CA SER A 44 -11.35 -3.96 -0.09
C SER A 44 -12.78 -3.67 0.35
N SER A 45 -13.34 -4.46 1.29
CA SER A 45 -14.75 -4.30 1.69
C SER A 45 -15.01 -2.96 2.37
N TYR A 46 -14.18 -2.54 3.33
CA TYR A 46 -14.37 -1.25 3.98
C TYR A 46 -13.92 -0.09 3.08
N THR A 47 -12.95 -0.28 2.18
CA THR A 47 -12.50 0.77 1.25
C THR A 47 -13.63 1.19 0.30
N ILE A 48 -14.49 0.26 -0.14
CA ILE A 48 -15.68 0.59 -0.93
C ILE A 48 -16.60 1.55 -0.16
N LEU A 49 -16.85 1.27 1.12
CA LEU A 49 -17.67 2.14 1.98
C LEU A 49 -17.03 3.52 2.17
N ILE A 50 -15.70 3.56 2.39
CA ILE A 50 -14.95 4.82 2.51
C ILE A 50 -15.09 5.66 1.23
N ILE A 51 -14.92 5.06 0.05
CA ILE A 51 -15.04 5.78 -1.23
C ILE A 51 -16.44 6.38 -1.39
N LEU A 52 -17.51 5.65 -1.03
CA LEU A 52 -18.88 6.18 -1.08
C LEU A 52 -19.06 7.40 -0.17
N ILE A 53 -18.60 7.30 1.08
CA ILE A 53 -18.74 8.37 2.07
C ILE A 53 -17.91 9.60 1.66
N PHE A 54 -16.68 9.41 1.21
CA PHE A 54 -15.80 10.51 0.82
C PHE A 54 -16.27 11.18 -0.48
N GLN A 55 -16.88 10.41 -1.39
CA GLN A 55 -17.49 10.97 -2.60
C GLN A 55 -18.70 11.84 -2.27
N TRP A 56 -19.57 11.41 -1.35
CA TRP A 56 -20.71 12.24 -0.92
C TRP A 56 -20.26 13.57 -0.31
N ASN A 57 -19.11 13.58 0.37
CA ASN A 57 -18.53 14.79 0.93
C ASN A 57 -17.65 15.58 -0.06
N GLN A 58 -17.59 15.20 -1.34
CA GLN A 58 -16.75 15.84 -2.38
C GLN A 58 -15.25 15.92 -2.01
N MET A 59 -14.75 14.96 -1.24
CA MET A 59 -13.36 14.93 -0.76
C MET A 59 -12.42 14.11 -1.64
N ILE A 60 -12.90 13.57 -2.78
CA ILE A 60 -12.12 12.68 -3.65
C ILE A 60 -11.64 13.44 -4.90
N ASP A 61 -10.32 13.58 -5.04
CA ASP A 61 -9.71 13.88 -6.34
C ASP A 61 -9.59 12.57 -7.15
N TRP A 62 -10.52 12.39 -8.08
CA TRP A 62 -10.57 11.20 -8.94
C TRP A 62 -9.37 11.06 -9.86
N LYS A 63 -8.76 12.16 -10.29
CA LYS A 63 -7.62 12.12 -11.20
C LYS A 63 -6.39 11.58 -10.48
N VAL A 64 -6.12 12.11 -9.28
CA VAL A 64 -5.04 11.62 -8.42
C VAL A 64 -5.33 10.20 -7.95
N GLY A 65 -6.55 9.94 -7.48
CA GLY A 65 -6.97 8.63 -6.98
C GLY A 65 -6.83 7.52 -8.02
N LEU A 66 -7.30 7.72 -9.25
CA LEU A 66 -7.18 6.73 -10.33
C LEU A 66 -5.72 6.52 -10.75
N THR A 67 -4.93 7.58 -10.81
CA THR A 67 -3.50 7.46 -11.14
C THR A 67 -2.77 6.57 -10.14
N ILE A 68 -3.03 6.77 -8.84
CA ILE A 68 -2.49 5.93 -7.78
C ILE A 68 -3.03 4.50 -7.87
N ALA A 69 -4.33 4.32 -8.08
CA ALA A 69 -4.95 3.00 -8.20
C ALA A 69 -4.36 2.17 -9.33
N ILE A 70 -4.13 2.77 -10.50
CA ILE A 70 -3.48 2.11 -11.65
C ILE A 70 -2.04 1.74 -11.29
N GLY A 71 -1.26 2.67 -10.73
CA GLY A 71 0.13 2.41 -10.34
C GLY A 71 0.25 1.28 -9.31
N GLN A 72 -0.61 1.29 -8.29
CA GLN A 72 -0.64 0.25 -7.24
C GLN A 72 -1.06 -1.11 -7.80
N SER A 73 -2.11 -1.14 -8.62
CA SER A 73 -2.64 -2.39 -9.20
C SER A 73 -1.64 -3.03 -10.17
N THR A 74 -1.03 -2.22 -11.04
CA THR A 74 -0.02 -2.69 -12.01
C THR A 74 1.23 -3.18 -11.30
N GLY A 75 1.78 -2.41 -10.34
CA GLY A 75 2.94 -2.82 -9.55
C GLY A 75 2.69 -4.10 -8.74
N GLY A 76 1.52 -4.20 -8.10
CA GLY A 76 1.11 -5.39 -7.36
C GLY A 76 0.97 -6.64 -8.25
N TYR A 77 0.34 -6.50 -9.42
CA TYR A 77 0.19 -7.59 -10.38
C TYR A 77 1.54 -8.05 -10.94
N LEU A 78 2.38 -7.12 -11.39
CA LEU A 78 3.71 -7.44 -11.92
C LEU A 78 4.56 -8.14 -10.85
N MET A 79 4.59 -7.62 -9.63
CA MET A 79 5.33 -8.25 -8.53
C MET A 79 4.85 -9.68 -8.27
N ALA A 80 3.53 -9.89 -8.17
CA ALA A 80 2.96 -11.23 -7.97
C ALA A 80 3.27 -12.18 -9.13
N HIS A 81 3.23 -11.69 -10.36
CA HIS A 81 3.48 -12.48 -11.57
C HIS A 81 4.95 -12.89 -11.71
N PHE A 82 5.89 -12.00 -11.37
CA PHE A 82 7.33 -12.24 -11.52
C PHE A 82 7.98 -12.89 -10.29
N SER A 83 7.33 -12.86 -9.12
CA SER A 83 7.86 -13.39 -7.85
C SER A 83 8.39 -14.82 -7.95
N SER A 84 7.74 -15.70 -8.71
CA SER A 84 8.16 -17.09 -8.88
C SER A 84 9.08 -17.35 -10.09
N ARG A 85 9.26 -16.37 -10.97
CA ARG A 85 9.92 -16.55 -12.28
C ARG A 85 11.35 -16.02 -12.34
N MET A 86 11.68 -15.02 -11.52
CA MET A 86 12.97 -14.35 -11.56
C MET A 86 13.81 -14.71 -10.34
N LYS A 87 14.97 -15.34 -10.55
CA LYS A 87 16.00 -15.48 -9.51
C LYS A 87 16.50 -14.08 -9.12
N ASN A 88 16.61 -13.80 -7.82
CA ASN A 88 17.03 -12.52 -7.24
C ASN A 88 16.06 -11.33 -7.43
N LEU A 89 14.78 -11.55 -7.73
CA LEU A 89 13.80 -10.46 -7.83
C LEU A 89 13.76 -9.59 -6.56
N GLU A 90 13.86 -10.20 -5.39
CA GLU A 90 13.87 -9.50 -4.10
C GLU A 90 14.96 -8.41 -4.03
N LYS A 91 16.19 -8.74 -4.44
CA LYS A 91 17.30 -7.78 -4.48
C LYS A 91 17.05 -6.68 -5.50
N PHE A 92 16.54 -7.03 -6.68
CA PHE A 92 16.20 -6.03 -7.70
C PHE A 92 15.14 -5.04 -7.21
N VAL A 93 14.06 -5.55 -6.62
CA VAL A 93 12.97 -4.73 -6.08
C VAL A 93 13.45 -3.85 -4.94
N TYR A 94 14.33 -4.37 -4.08
CA TYR A 94 14.96 -3.59 -3.02
C TYR A 94 15.79 -2.42 -3.56
N TYR A 95 16.65 -2.64 -4.56
CA TYR A 95 17.41 -1.55 -5.18
C TYR A 95 16.54 -0.57 -5.95
N LEU A 96 15.50 -1.06 -6.63
CA LEU A 96 14.52 -0.22 -7.31
C LEU A 96 13.80 0.68 -6.29
N PHE A 97 13.38 0.13 -5.16
CA PHE A 97 12.75 0.90 -4.08
C PHE A 97 13.68 2.00 -3.56
N ILE A 98 14.93 1.65 -3.22
CA ILE A 98 15.93 2.65 -2.77
C ILE A 98 16.13 3.73 -3.82
N GLY A 99 16.28 3.36 -5.09
CA GLY A 99 16.47 4.32 -6.19
C GLY A 99 15.30 5.29 -6.32
N VAL A 100 14.06 4.78 -6.31
CA VAL A 100 12.85 5.62 -6.41
C VAL A 100 12.71 6.54 -5.20
N VAL A 101 12.89 6.02 -3.97
CA VAL A 101 12.81 6.82 -2.75
C VAL A 101 13.90 7.89 -2.71
N SER A 102 15.12 7.55 -3.11
CA SER A 102 16.22 8.54 -3.14
C SER A 102 15.92 9.65 -4.15
N LEU A 103 15.39 9.30 -5.32
CA LEU A 103 15.00 10.27 -6.35
C LEU A 103 13.85 11.18 -5.88
N THR A 104 12.84 10.63 -5.20
CA THR A 104 11.73 11.44 -4.67
C THR A 104 12.18 12.36 -3.54
N LEU A 105 13.06 11.89 -2.65
CA LEU A 105 13.67 12.73 -1.61
C LEU A 105 14.50 13.87 -2.22
N CYS A 106 15.37 13.57 -3.20
CA CYS A 106 16.14 14.60 -3.90
C CYS A 106 15.23 15.63 -4.58
N LYS A 107 14.18 15.17 -5.28
CA LYS A 107 13.20 16.07 -5.91
C LYS A 107 12.53 16.98 -4.88
N MET A 108 12.11 16.42 -3.74
CA MET A 108 11.46 17.20 -2.68
C MET A 108 12.40 18.27 -2.11
N VAL A 109 13.64 17.90 -1.79
CA VAL A 109 14.64 18.85 -1.26
C VAL A 109 14.95 19.96 -2.26
N ILE A 110 15.16 19.63 -3.54
CA ILE A 110 15.43 20.63 -4.59
C ILE A 110 14.24 21.56 -4.75
N TYR A 111 13.02 21.02 -4.78
CA TYR A 111 11.81 21.82 -4.90
C TYR A 111 11.61 22.78 -3.73
N GLU A 112 11.84 22.32 -2.50
CA GLU A 112 11.78 23.15 -1.28
C GLU A 112 12.85 24.26 -1.33
N TYR A 113 14.07 23.94 -1.77
CA TYR A 113 15.19 24.88 -1.87
C TYR A 113 14.93 25.99 -2.90
N PHE A 114 14.40 25.65 -4.07
CA PHE A 114 14.08 26.64 -5.12
C PHE A 114 12.85 27.50 -4.81
N LYS A 115 11.97 27.07 -3.88
CA LYS A 115 10.81 27.86 -3.46
C LYS A 115 11.17 28.94 -2.43
N LEU A 116 12.33 28.84 -1.80
CA LEU A 116 12.85 29.79 -0.81
C LEU A 116 13.57 31.01 -1.43
N PHE A 117 13.81 31.01 -2.74
CA PHE A 117 14.34 32.13 -3.54
C PHE A 117 13.31 32.59 -4.57
#